data_AF-A0A377RSF0-F1
#
_entry.id   AF-A0A377RSF0-F1
#
_cell.length_a   1.000
_cell.length_b   1.000
_cell.length_c   1.000
_cell.angle_alpha   90.00
_cell.angle_beta   90.00
_cell.angle_gamma   90.00
#
_symmetry.space_group_name_H-M   'P 1'
#
loop_
_entity.id
_entity.type
_entity.pdbx_description
1 polymer ?
#
loop_
_entity_poly.entity_id
_entity_poly.type
_entity_poly.pdbx_seq_one_letter_code
_entity_poly.pdbx_strand_id
1 'polypeptide(L)' 'MGVFLDKSIKDVVDELNVRYFLPDIQREYVWLKKADEKKIEQLFDSILRGYPIGSFLFWKLQK' A
#
# COMPACT_ATOMS: atom_id res chain seq x y z
N MET A 1 10.09 4.00 19.04
CA MET A 1 10.11 4.97 17.93
C MET A 1 9.82 4.23 16.63
N GLY A 2 8.76 4.61 15.91
CA GLY A 2 8.56 4.11 14.54
C GLY A 2 9.62 4.72 13.63
N VAL A 3 10.33 3.89 12.86
CA VAL A 3 11.31 4.37 11.88
C VAL A 3 10.57 4.62 10.58
N PHE A 4 10.54 5.87 10.13
CA PHE A 4 10.05 6.19 8.80
C PHE A 4 11.14 5.82 7.78
N LEU A 5 10.75 5.03 6.78
CA LEU A 5 11.61 4.63 5.67
C LEU A 5 11.17 5.42 4.45
N ASP A 6 12.08 6.21 3.89
CA ASP A 6 11.90 6.82 2.58
C ASP A 6 12.19 5.75 1.52
N LYS A 7 11.13 5.08 1.04
CA LYS A 7 11.18 4.08 -0.03
C LYS A 7 10.11 4.43 -1.06
N SER A 8 10.43 4.25 -2.33
CA SER A 8 9.42 4.41 -3.37
C SER A 8 8.42 3.25 -3.33
N ILE A 9 7.19 3.51 -3.80
CA ILE A 9 6.17 2.45 -3.94
C ILE A 9 6.69 1.31 -4.81
N LYS A 10 7.46 1.64 -5.86
CA LYS A 10 8.07 0.65 -6.76
C LYS A 10 8.97 -0.32 -5.99
N ASP A 11 9.89 0.20 -5.17
CA ASP A 11 10.83 -0.64 -4.43
C ASP A 11 10.11 -1.59 -3.46
N VAL A 12 9.03 -1.11 -2.85
CA VAL A 12 8.20 -1.93 -1.95
C VAL A 12 7.48 -3.03 -2.72
N VAL A 13 6.93 -2.72 -3.89
CA VAL A 13 6.23 -3.68 -4.76
C VAL A 13 7.19 -4.77 -5.27
N ASP A 14 8.40 -4.39 -5.67
CA ASP A 14 9.43 -5.34 -6.14
C ASP A 14 9.89 -6.30 -5.02
N GLU A 15 9.80 -5.89 -3.74
CA GLU A 15 10.15 -6.72 -2.58
C GLU A 15 8.96 -7.55 -2.02
N LEU A 16 7.75 -7.44 -2.60
CA LEU A 16 6.59 -8.26 -2.20
C LEU A 16 6.85 -9.75 -2.46
N ASN A 17 6.39 -10.60 -1.55
CA ASN A 17 6.61 -12.05 -1.52
C ASN A 17 8.07 -12.52 -1.38
N VAL A 18 9.02 -11.59 -1.26
CA VAL A 18 10.43 -11.90 -0.96
C VAL A 18 10.77 -11.48 0.46
N ARG A 19 10.47 -10.21 0.78
CA ARG A 19 10.78 -9.59 2.07
C ARG A 19 9.54 -9.12 2.79
N TYR A 20 8.56 -8.63 2.03
CA TYR A 20 7.29 -8.18 2.56
C TYR A 20 6.20 -9.18 2.21
N PHE A 21 5.44 -9.57 3.22
CA PHE A 21 4.34 -10.53 3.10
C PHE A 21 3.07 -9.87 3.58
N LEU A 22 1.98 -10.13 2.85
CA LEU A 22 0.65 -9.75 3.29
C LEU A 22 0.23 -10.72 4.40
N PRO A 23 -0.28 -10.21 5.53
CA PRO A 23 -0.75 -11.07 6.59
C PRO A 23 -2.04 -11.78 6.15
N ASP A 24 -2.24 -13.01 6.61
CA ASP A 24 -3.42 -13.82 6.28
C ASP A 24 -4.74 -13.18 6.74
N ILE A 25 -4.68 -12.37 7.82
CA ILE A 25 -5.81 -11.59 8.33
C ILE A 25 -6.26 -10.45 7.39
N GLN A 26 -5.49 -10.16 6.33
CA GLN A 26 -5.82 -9.09 5.39
C GLN A 26 -7.14 -9.42 4.69
N ARG A 27 -8.12 -8.53 4.82
CA ARG A 27 -9.41 -8.68 4.13
C ARG A 27 -9.20 -8.71 2.62
N GLU A 28 -10.10 -9.43 1.93
CA GLU A 28 -10.14 -9.45 0.47
C GLU A 28 -10.19 -8.04 -0.15
N TYR A 29 -9.55 -7.89 -1.30
CA TYR A 29 -9.57 -6.64 -2.04
C TYR A 29 -11.00 -6.27 -2.47
N VAL A 30 -11.44 -5.05 -2.15
CA VAL A 30 -12.83 -4.61 -2.41
C VAL A 30 -12.96 -3.51 -3.45
N TRP A 31 -11.86 -2.86 -3.86
CA TRP A 31 -11.96 -1.67 -4.70
C TRP A 31 -12.51 -2.00 -6.10
N LEU A 32 -12.33 -3.24 -6.56
CA LEU A 32 -12.95 -3.74 -7.80
C LEU A 32 -14.35 -4.34 -7.59
N LYS A 33 -14.83 -4.52 -6.35
CA LYS A 33 -16.17 -5.08 -6.09
C LYS A 33 -17.29 -4.10 -6.45
N LYS A 34 -16.98 -2.80 -6.58
CA LYS A 34 -17.92 -1.76 -7.00
C LYS A 34 -17.25 -0.83 -8.01
N ALA A 35 -17.34 -1.21 -9.28
CA ALA A 35 -16.70 -0.48 -10.38
C ALA A 35 -17.17 0.99 -10.47
N ASP A 36 -18.40 1.29 -10.05
CA ASP A 36 -18.95 2.66 -10.05
C ASP A 36 -18.21 3.62 -9.11
N GLU A 37 -17.51 3.10 -8.08
CA GLU A 37 -16.84 3.94 -7.08
C GLU A 37 -15.48 4.52 -7.56
N LYS A 38 -14.96 4.09 -8.73
CA LYS A 38 -13.73 4.62 -9.40
C LYS A 38 -12.57 4.95 -8.44
N LYS A 39 -12.37 4.10 -7.42
CA LYS A 39 -11.44 4.39 -6.32
C LYS A 39 -9.99 4.43 -6.79
N ILE A 40 -9.66 3.63 -7.80
CA ILE A 40 -8.33 3.59 -8.39
C ILE A 40 -8.04 4.94 -9.06
N GLU A 41 -8.98 5.46 -9.85
CA GLU A 41 -8.85 6.74 -10.55
C GLU A 41 -8.77 7.91 -9.57
N GLN A 42 -9.55 7.90 -8.49
CA GLN A 42 -9.47 8.93 -7.45
C GLN A 42 -8.10 8.92 -6.72
N LEU A 43 -7.52 7.73 -6.52
CA LEU A 43 -6.17 7.61 -5.97
C LEU A 43 -5.14 8.23 -6.92
N PHE A 44 -5.21 7.91 -8.22
CA PHE A 44 -4.31 8.50 -9.21
C PHE A 44 -4.50 10.01 -9.34
N ASP A 45 -5.73 10.53 -9.34
CA ASP A 45 -6.01 11.98 -9.33
C ASP A 45 -5.39 12.65 -8.09
N SER A 46 -5.48 12.00 -6.92
CA SER A 46 -4.89 12.53 -5.69
C SER A 46 -3.36 12.58 -5.76
N ILE A 47 -2.73 11.53 -6.30
CA ILE A 47 -1.28 11.47 -6.51
C ILE A 47 -0.83 12.56 -7.50
N LEU A 48 -1.55 12.75 -8.61
CA LEU A 48 -1.23 13.76 -9.62
C LEU A 48 -1.37 15.19 -9.08
N ARG A 49 -2.31 15.43 -8.15
CA ARG A 49 -2.49 16.71 -7.46
C ARG A 49 -1.47 16.95 -6.34
N GLY A 50 -0.64 15.95 -6.02
CA GLY A 50 0.34 16.04 -4.94
C GLY A 50 -0.26 15.96 -3.54
N TYR A 51 -1.47 15.40 -3.38
CA TYR A 51 -2.01 15.16 -2.05
C TYR A 51 -1.21 14.05 -1.34
N PRO A 52 -0.98 14.19 -0.03
CA PRO A 52 -0.26 13.18 0.72
C PRO A 52 -1.04 11.86 0.69
N ILE A 53 -0.38 10.81 0.26
CA ILE A 53 -0.88 9.44 0.43
C ILE A 53 -0.54 8.96 1.85
N GLY A 54 -1.39 8.07 2.38
CA GLY A 54 -1.18 7.50 3.71
C GLY A 54 0.13 6.72 3.83
N SER A 55 0.49 6.33 5.05
CA SER A 55 1.68 5.51 5.32
C SER A 55 1.36 4.03 5.32
N PHE A 56 2.33 3.20 4.90
CA PHE A 56 2.26 1.75 5.07
C PHE A 56 2.88 1.33 6.42
N LEU A 57 2.25 0.36 7.09
CA LEU A 57 2.74 -0.22 8.33
C LEU A 57 3.48 -1.53 8.03
N PHE A 58 4.70 -1.64 8.53
CA PHE A 58 5.52 -2.84 8.38
C PHE A 58 5.85 -3.42 9.75
N TRP A 59 5.57 -4.71 9.93
CA TRP A 59 5.98 -5.45 11.12
C TRP A 59 7.32 -6.13 10.86
N LYS A 60 8.32 -5.88 11.72
CA LYS A 60 9.57 -6.65 11.70
C LYS A 60 9.35 -7.97 12.45
N LEU A 61 9.20 -9.06 11.72
CA LEU A 61 9.08 -10.38 12.33
C LEU A 61 10.43 -10.77 12.95
N GLN A 62 10.40 -11.20 14.22
CA GLN A 62 11.55 -11.84 14.82
C GLN A 62 11.62 -13.27 14.28
N LYS A 63 12.85 -13.74 14.02
CA LYS A 63 13.10 -15.09 13.52
C LYS A 63 12.73 -16.13 14.57
#